data_AF-A0A7S3DNR5-F1
#
_entry.id   AF-A0A7S3DNR5-F1
#
_cell.length_a   1.000
_cell.length_b   1.000
_cell.length_c   1.000
_cell.angle_alpha   90.00
_cell.angle_beta   90.00
_cell.angle_gamma   90.00
#
_symmetry.space_group_name_H-M   'P 1'
#
loop_
_entity.id
_entity.type
_entity.pdbx_description
1 polymer ?
#
loop_
_entity_poly.entity_id
_entity_poly.type
_entity_poly.pdbx_seq_one_letter_code
_entity_poly.pdbx_strand_id
1 'polypeptide(L)'
;YTSQSRVEMYSNALYRGCRCLELDIWDGPRSSDKAATPIPVVWHGHTMTTKIFFVDIIRTIKVFLNFHPDSFPIILSFENHCTIPYQKVMAQQLVDILGDSLYIPTD
;
A
#
# COMPACT_ATOMS: atom_id res chain seq x y z
N TYR A 1 -19.79 -3.71 4.74
CA TYR A 1 -19.42 -2.95 5.96
C TYR A 1 -18.63 -3.77 7.00
N THR A 2 -18.70 -5.12 7.01
CA THR A 2 -18.03 -5.99 8.02
C THR A 2 -17.08 -7.02 7.40
N SER A 3 -16.82 -6.94 6.09
CA SER A 3 -15.96 -7.88 5.37
C SER A 3 -14.50 -7.78 5.83
N GLN A 4 -13.72 -8.82 5.57
CA GLN A 4 -12.30 -8.83 5.88
C GLN A 4 -11.50 -8.21 4.74
N SER A 5 -10.66 -7.23 5.07
CA SER A 5 -9.58 -6.77 4.20
C SER A 5 -8.43 -7.78 4.25
N ARG A 6 -7.85 -8.11 3.10
CA ARG A 6 -6.84 -9.15 2.93
C ARG A 6 -5.82 -8.72 1.88
N VAL A 7 -4.54 -8.88 2.18
CA VAL A 7 -3.44 -8.49 1.28
C VAL A 7 -3.48 -9.31 -0.02
N GLU A 8 -3.87 -10.57 0.06
CA GLU A 8 -3.97 -11.49 -1.07
C GLU A 8 -4.96 -11.02 -2.14
N MET A 9 -5.94 -10.20 -1.77
CA MET A 9 -6.91 -9.66 -2.72
C MET A 9 -6.27 -8.68 -3.71
N TYR A 10 -5.22 -7.96 -3.31
CA TYR A 10 -4.44 -7.10 -4.21
C TYR A 10 -3.71 -7.93 -5.27
N SER A 11 -3.05 -9.01 -4.84
CA SER A 11 -2.42 -9.97 -5.75
C SER A 11 -3.45 -10.57 -6.72
N ASN A 12 -4.56 -11.09 -6.19
CA ASN A 12 -5.63 -11.69 -6.99
C ASN A 12 -6.20 -10.72 -8.03
N ALA A 13 -6.37 -9.44 -7.68
CA ALA A 13 -6.81 -8.41 -8.61
C ALA A 13 -5.81 -8.23 -9.75
N LEU A 14 -4.50 -8.12 -9.45
CA LEU A 14 -3.43 -7.97 -10.45
C LEU A 14 -3.36 -9.16 -11.41
N TYR A 15 -3.44 -10.40 -10.88
CA TYR A 15 -3.46 -11.63 -11.68
C TYR A 15 -4.72 -11.76 -12.54
N ARG A 16 -5.82 -11.08 -12.17
CA ARG A 16 -7.04 -10.97 -12.99
C ARG A 16 -7.00 -9.81 -13.99
N GLY A 17 -5.86 -9.16 -14.15
CA GLY A 17 -5.67 -8.09 -15.12
C GLY A 17 -6.01 -6.69 -14.60
N CYS A 18 -6.34 -6.52 -13.32
CA CYS A 18 -6.54 -5.20 -12.75
C CYS A 18 -5.22 -4.41 -12.78
N ARG A 19 -5.28 -3.13 -13.16
CA ARG A 19 -4.12 -2.23 -13.24
C ARG A 19 -4.31 -0.92 -12.48
N CYS A 20 -5.43 -0.75 -11.80
CA CYS A 20 -5.66 0.36 -10.89
C CYS A 20 -6.13 -0.20 -9.54
N LEU A 21 -5.31 -0.06 -8.52
CA LEU A 21 -5.59 -0.54 -7.17
C LEU A 21 -5.90 0.64 -6.26
N GLU A 22 -6.93 0.51 -5.45
CA GLU A 22 -7.33 1.52 -4.46
C GLU A 22 -6.84 1.16 -3.07
N LEU A 23 -6.36 2.17 -2.34
CA LEU A 23 -5.92 2.04 -0.96
C LEU A 23 -6.46 3.22 -0.14
N ASP A 24 -7.35 2.90 0.80
CA ASP A 24 -7.85 3.82 1.83
C ASP A 24 -6.91 3.79 3.02
N ILE A 25 -5.97 4.75 3.08
CA ILE A 25 -4.83 4.69 4.00
C ILE A 25 -5.09 5.60 5.20
N TRP A 26 -4.93 5.04 6.39
CA TRP A 26 -5.19 5.69 7.66
C TRP A 26 -4.00 5.53 8.62
N ASP A 27 -3.90 6.45 9.59
CA ASP A 27 -2.98 6.31 10.70
C ASP A 27 -3.27 5.01 11.47
N GLY A 28 -2.25 4.19 11.64
CA GLY A 28 -2.32 2.94 12.38
C GLY A 28 -1.56 2.99 13.70
N PRO A 29 -1.05 1.84 14.19
CA PRO A 29 -0.24 1.81 15.39
C PRO A 29 1.14 2.45 15.15
N ARG A 30 1.90 2.61 16.23
CA ARG A 30 3.34 2.89 16.17
C ARG A 30 4.11 1.63 16.57
N SER A 31 5.33 1.47 16.07
CA SER A 31 6.22 0.40 16.54
C SER A 31 6.47 0.54 18.05
N SER A 32 6.77 -0.58 18.70
CA SER A 32 7.06 -0.62 20.14
C SER A 32 8.52 -0.27 20.47
N ASP A 33 9.35 -0.07 19.45
CA ASP A 33 10.72 0.38 19.62
C ASP A 33 10.79 1.85 20.06
N LYS A 34 11.98 2.29 20.46
CA LYS A 34 12.22 3.67 20.92
C LYS A 34 11.95 4.74 19.87
N ALA A 35 12.00 4.39 18.59
CA ALA A 35 11.72 5.33 17.50
C ALA A 35 10.20 5.54 17.32
N ALA A 36 9.37 4.62 17.84
CA ALA A 36 7.92 4.68 17.77
C ALA A 36 7.42 5.01 16.35
N THR A 37 7.97 4.28 15.39
CA THR A 37 7.79 4.51 13.96
C THR A 37 6.31 4.38 13.59
N PRO A 38 5.70 5.36 12.90
CA PRO A 38 4.33 5.26 12.39
C PRO A 38 4.14 4.04 11.47
N ILE A 39 3.03 3.30 11.64
CA ILE A 39 2.67 2.15 10.80
C ILE A 39 1.33 2.45 10.11
N PRO A 40 1.32 2.89 8.84
CA PRO A 40 0.09 3.13 8.09
C PRO A 40 -0.70 1.84 7.85
N VAL A 41 -2.02 1.92 7.94
CA VAL A 41 -2.94 0.80 7.73
C VAL A 41 -3.95 1.12 6.63
N VAL A 42 -4.45 0.09 5.96
CA VAL A 42 -5.49 0.18 4.93
C VAL A 42 -6.76 -0.50 5.42
N TRP A 43 -7.88 0.22 5.34
CA TRP A 43 -9.22 -0.26 5.66
C TRP A 43 -10.27 0.76 5.23
N HIS A 44 -11.53 0.31 5.09
CA HIS A 44 -12.64 1.19 4.77
C HIS A 44 -13.09 1.95 6.04
N GLY A 45 -12.77 3.24 6.10
CA GLY A 45 -13.01 4.11 7.25
C GLY A 45 -14.46 4.12 7.74
N HIS A 46 -14.65 4.31 9.05
CA HIS A 46 -15.97 4.34 9.69
C HIS A 46 -16.81 3.06 9.54
N THR A 47 -16.17 1.92 9.24
CA THR A 47 -16.83 0.61 9.16
C THR A 47 -16.25 -0.42 10.13
N MET A 48 -16.64 -1.68 10.01
CA MET A 48 -16.09 -2.80 10.80
C MET A 48 -15.19 -3.71 9.96
N THR A 49 -14.67 -3.20 8.84
CA THR A 49 -13.70 -3.95 8.03
C THR A 49 -12.38 -4.12 8.79
N THR A 50 -11.72 -5.25 8.59
CA THR A 50 -10.40 -5.50 9.21
C THR A 50 -9.34 -4.59 8.60
N LYS A 51 -8.28 -4.33 9.37
CA LYS A 51 -7.14 -3.52 8.95
C LYS A 51 -6.02 -4.42 8.46
N ILE A 52 -5.34 -4.00 7.40
CA ILE A 52 -4.11 -4.61 6.89
C ILE A 52 -3.03 -3.54 6.80
N PHE A 53 -1.75 -3.92 6.83
CA PHE A 53 -0.67 -2.93 6.76
C PHE A 53 -0.43 -2.48 5.33
N PHE A 54 -0.25 -1.17 5.15
CA PHE A 54 0.08 -0.57 3.84
C PHE A 54 1.34 -1.20 3.23
N VAL A 55 2.38 -1.41 4.05
CA VAL A 55 3.66 -1.97 3.61
C VAL A 55 3.54 -3.35 2.97
N ASP A 56 2.62 -4.19 3.44
CA ASP A 56 2.44 -5.55 2.92
C ASP A 56 1.74 -5.55 1.56
N ILE A 57 0.89 -4.56 1.30
CA ILE A 57 0.28 -4.34 -0.03
C ILE A 57 1.37 -3.92 -1.02
N ILE A 58 2.23 -2.96 -0.65
CA ILE A 58 3.33 -2.50 -1.53
C ILE A 58 4.32 -3.63 -1.83
N ARG A 59 4.69 -4.44 -0.83
CA ARG A 59 5.52 -5.64 -1.05
C ARG A 59 4.86 -6.64 -1.99
N THR A 60 3.55 -6.85 -1.85
CA THR A 60 2.79 -7.75 -2.73
C THR A 60 2.80 -7.28 -4.19
N ILE A 61 2.65 -5.96 -4.41
CA ILE A 61 2.77 -5.36 -5.74
C ILE A 61 4.19 -5.54 -6.30
N LYS A 62 5.23 -5.31 -5.49
CA LYS A 62 6.62 -5.52 -5.94
C LYS A 62 6.88 -6.98 -6.33
N VAL A 63 6.38 -7.93 -5.55
CA VAL A 63 6.47 -9.36 -5.88
C VAL A 63 5.79 -9.64 -7.22
N PHE A 64 4.57 -9.11 -7.45
CA PHE A 64 3.88 -9.25 -8.73
C PHE A 64 4.72 -8.71 -9.90
N LEU A 65 5.28 -7.50 -9.77
CA LEU A 65 6.12 -6.87 -10.80
C LEU A 65 7.40 -7.67 -11.08
N ASN A 66 8.02 -8.26 -10.06
CA ASN A 66 9.21 -9.11 -10.25
C ASN A 66 8.89 -10.37 -11.08
N PHE A 67 7.69 -10.95 -10.93
CA PHE A 67 7.24 -12.09 -11.72
C PHE A 67 6.67 -11.70 -13.10
N HIS A 68 6.30 -10.44 -13.29
CA HIS A 68 5.70 -9.91 -14.52
C HIS A 68 6.39 -8.61 -14.95
N PRO A 69 7.70 -8.65 -15.29
CA PRO A 69 8.47 -7.46 -15.63
C PRO A 69 7.91 -6.72 -16.85
N ASP A 70 7.23 -7.43 -17.75
CA ASP A 70 6.60 -6.88 -18.96
C ASP A 70 5.14 -6.43 -18.72
N SER A 71 4.67 -6.35 -17.47
CA SER A 71 3.32 -5.88 -17.18
C SER A 71 3.16 -4.41 -17.59
N PHE A 72 1.99 -4.07 -18.12
CA PHE A 72 1.55 -2.67 -18.21
C PHE A 72 1.60 -1.98 -16.83
N PRO A 73 1.72 -0.63 -16.81
CA PRO A 73 1.79 0.14 -15.57
C PRO A 73 0.65 -0.18 -14.62
N ILE A 74 0.96 -0.19 -13.32
CA ILE A 74 -0.01 -0.30 -12.24
C ILE A 74 -0.16 1.08 -11.61
N ILE A 75 -1.39 1.58 -11.58
CA ILE A 75 -1.77 2.82 -10.93
C ILE A 75 -2.23 2.50 -9.51
N LEU A 76 -1.71 3.24 -8.54
CA LEU A 76 -2.15 3.17 -7.16
C LEU A 76 -2.95 4.43 -6.84
N SER A 77 -4.26 4.27 -6.62
CA SER A 77 -5.17 5.32 -6.19
C SER A 77 -5.15 5.38 -4.66
N PHE A 78 -4.61 6.45 -4.08
CA PHE A 78 -4.56 6.63 -2.64
C PHE A 78 -5.66 7.56 -2.15
N GLU A 79 -6.57 7.04 -1.34
CA GLU A 79 -7.43 7.84 -0.48
C GLU A 79 -6.70 8.07 0.85
N ASN A 80 -6.02 9.22 0.95
CA ASN A 80 -5.04 9.48 2.01
C ASN A 80 -5.66 10.23 3.20
N HIS A 81 -5.86 9.53 4.31
CA HIS A 81 -6.30 10.08 5.60
C HIS A 81 -5.17 10.15 6.63
N CYS A 82 -3.92 9.97 6.20
CA CYS A 82 -2.78 9.92 7.11
C CYS A 82 -2.31 11.31 7.56
N THR A 83 -1.84 11.41 8.79
CA THR A 83 -1.09 12.58 9.25
C THR A 83 0.31 12.60 8.61
N ILE A 84 0.92 13.78 8.56
CA ILE A 84 2.23 13.99 7.89
C ILE A 84 3.32 12.98 8.29
N PRO A 85 3.49 12.57 9.57
CA PRO A 85 4.46 11.55 9.93
C PRO A 85 4.23 10.20 9.24
N TYR A 86 2.96 9.78 9.09
CA TYR A 86 2.61 8.54 8.40
C TYR A 86 2.79 8.69 6.88
N GLN A 87 2.44 9.84 6.31
CA GLN A 87 2.68 10.12 4.88
C GLN A 87 4.17 10.04 4.53
N LYS A 88 5.06 10.53 5.40
CA LYS A 88 6.51 10.40 5.22
C LYS A 88 6.95 8.93 5.22
N VAL A 89 6.40 8.11 6.12
CA VAL A 89 6.67 6.67 6.13
C VAL A 89 6.14 5.99 4.87
N MET A 90 4.93 6.35 4.41
CA MET A 90 4.36 5.83 3.16
C MET A 90 5.26 6.14 1.96
N ALA A 91 5.69 7.40 1.82
CA ALA A 91 6.58 7.84 0.75
C ALA A 91 7.91 7.07 0.78
N GLN A 92 8.52 6.94 1.96
CA GLN A 92 9.75 6.18 2.15
C GLN A 92 9.56 4.69 1.76
N GLN A 93 8.47 4.06 2.21
CA GLN A 93 8.18 2.67 1.89
C GLN A 93 7.96 2.44 0.39
N LEU A 94 7.32 3.38 -0.32
CA LEU A 94 7.17 3.31 -1.77
C LEU A 94 8.53 3.33 -2.47
N VAL A 95 9.39 4.28 -2.11
CA VAL A 95 10.74 4.41 -2.68
C VAL A 95 11.57 3.17 -2.38
N ASP A 96 11.64 2.74 -1.11
CA ASP A 96 12.48 1.62 -0.67
C ASP A 96 12.06 0.28 -1.27
N ILE A 97 10.74 0.04 -1.40
CA ILE A 97 10.21 -1.27 -1.81
C ILE A 97 10.08 -1.35 -3.32
N LEU A 98 9.54 -0.31 -3.97
CA LEU A 98 9.31 -0.34 -5.41
C LEU A 98 10.61 -0.03 -6.18
N GLY A 99 11.50 0.79 -5.64
CA GLY A 99 12.78 1.15 -6.25
C GLY A 99 12.60 1.63 -7.68
N ASP A 100 13.37 1.06 -8.61
CA ASP A 100 13.32 1.40 -10.05
C ASP A 100 11.97 1.13 -10.73
N SER A 101 11.07 0.36 -10.08
CA SER A 101 9.72 0.15 -10.58
C SER A 101 8.76 1.30 -10.25
N LEU A 102 9.16 2.25 -9.40
CA LEU A 102 8.38 3.44 -9.08
C LEU A 102 8.68 4.54 -10.11
N TYR A 103 7.64 4.97 -10.82
CA TYR A 103 7.77 6.15 -11.67
C TYR A 103 7.87 7.42 -10.81
N ILE A 104 9.01 8.10 -10.91
CA ILE A 104 9.25 9.43 -10.35
C ILE A 104 9.40 10.37 -11.54
N PRO A 105 8.47 11.33 -11.75
CA PRO A 105 8.61 12.32 -12.80
C PRO A 105 9.96 13.05 -12.65
N THR A 106 10.73 13.11 -13.72
CA THR A 106 11.82 14.07 -13.85
C THR A 106 11.18 15.38 -14.32
N ASP A 107 11.38 16.45 -13.55
CA ASP A 107 10.91 17.80 -13.89
C ASP A 107 11.22 18.21 -15.35
#